data_AF-A0A438WHV9-F1
#
_entry.id   AF-A0A438WHV9-F1
#
_cell.length_a   1.000
_cell.length_b   1.000
_cell.length_c   1.000
_cell.angle_alpha   90.00
_cell.angle_beta   90.00
_cell.angle_gamma   90.00
#
_symmetry.space_group_name_H-M   'P 1'
#
loop_
_entity.id
_entity.type
_entity.pdbx_description
1 polymer ?
#
loop_
_entity_poly.entity_id
_entity_poly.type
_entity_poly.pdbx_seq_one_letter_code
_entity_poly.pdbx_strand_id
1 'polypeptide(L)'
;GKPKTPIQITVVRKNEPKPLVFNIIRDIIKLPSVYVKKIKDTPYLYVRVSGFDKNVTKSVLEGLKANPKAKGIVLDLRGNPGGLLNQAVGLSNLFIKEGVLVSQKGKNKEENLEYKANGRAPYTNLPIAVLVNGGSASASEIVAGALQDHKR
;
A
#
# COMPACT_ATOMS: atom_id res chain seq x y z
N GLY A 1 11.37 12.26 17.92
CA GLY A 1 12.51 12.15 18.86
C GLY A 1 13.29 10.88 18.58
N LYS A 2 14.55 10.79 19.01
CA LYS A 2 15.42 9.62 18.76
C LYS A 2 14.75 8.36 19.34
N PRO A 3 14.68 7.23 18.60
CA PRO A 3 14.17 5.98 19.14
C PRO A 3 14.89 5.60 20.44
N LYS A 4 14.19 4.91 21.33
CA LYS A 4 14.62 4.50 22.67
C LYS A 4 14.89 5.63 23.66
N THR A 5 14.48 6.87 23.35
CA THR A 5 14.52 7.97 24.33
C THR A 5 13.18 8.12 25.05
N PRO A 6 13.18 8.45 26.35
CA PRO A 6 11.96 8.68 27.09
C PRO A 6 11.27 9.97 26.65
N ILE A 7 9.94 9.99 26.75
CA ILE A 7 9.10 11.18 26.68
C ILE A 7 8.12 11.15 27.84
N GLN A 8 7.91 12.30 28.47
CA GLN A 8 6.84 12.49 29.44
C GLN A 8 5.62 13.05 28.71
N ILE A 9 4.46 12.40 28.88
CA ILE A 9 3.18 12.85 28.34
C ILE A 9 2.23 13.11 29.51
N THR A 10 1.65 14.30 29.54
CA THR A 10 0.61 14.66 30.50
C THR A 10 -0.76 14.53 29.82
N VAL A 11 -1.65 13.72 30.39
CA VAL A 11 -2.97 13.41 29.83
C VAL A 11 -4.05 13.89 30.79
N VAL A 12 -4.98 14.70 30.29
CA VAL A 12 -6.21 15.06 31.00
C VAL A 12 -7.28 14.01 30.68
N ARG A 13 -7.87 13.40 31.71
CA ARG A 13 -8.87 12.34 31.57
C ARG A 13 -10.15 12.73 32.31
N LYS A 14 -11.32 12.53 31.67
CA LYS A 14 -12.64 13.01 32.11
C LYS A 14 -13.02 12.70 33.57
N ASN A 15 -12.50 11.62 34.15
CA ASN A 15 -12.83 11.18 35.52
C ASN A 15 -11.63 11.28 36.48
N GLU A 16 -10.56 11.96 36.09
CA GLU A 16 -9.38 12.15 36.94
C GLU A 16 -9.30 13.61 37.39
N PRO A 17 -9.22 13.87 38.71
CA PRO A 17 -9.20 15.24 39.22
C PRO A 17 -7.87 15.97 38.94
N LYS A 18 -6.81 15.24 38.55
CA LYS A 18 -5.50 15.80 38.22
C LYS A 18 -4.98 15.20 36.90
N PRO A 19 -4.18 15.95 36.11
CA PRO A 19 -3.54 15.41 34.92
C PRO A 19 -2.65 14.20 35.27
N LEU A 20 -2.77 13.13 34.48
CA LEU A 20 -1.95 11.93 34.62
C LEU A 20 -0.64 12.10 33.86
N VAL A 21 0.47 11.71 34.46
CA VAL A 21 1.80 11.79 33.84
C VAL A 21 2.29 10.39 33.46
N PHE A 22 2.61 10.20 32.19
CA PHE A 22 3.11 8.94 31.64
C PHE A 22 4.52 9.10 31.09
N ASN A 23 5.44 8.24 31.51
CA ASN A 23 6.75 8.11 30.87
C ASN A 23 6.67 7.01 29.81
N ILE A 24 6.81 7.39 28.54
CA ILE A 24 6.76 6.48 27.40
C ILE A 24 8.14 6.40 26.77
N ILE A 25 8.61 5.20 26.44
CA ILE A 25 9.82 5.03 25.64
C ILE A 25 9.43 5.12 24.16
N ARG A 26 10.05 6.05 23.42
CA ARG A 26 9.84 6.13 21.98
C ARG A 26 10.34 4.85 21.32
N ASP A 27 9.54 4.26 20.47
CA ASP A 27 9.96 3.17 19.60
C ASP A 27 9.56 3.44 18.16
N ILE A 28 10.15 2.70 17.23
CA ILE A 28 9.76 2.72 15.83
C ILE A 28 8.46 1.92 15.72
N ILE A 29 7.35 2.63 15.59
CA ILE A 29 6.06 2.01 15.30
C ILE A 29 6.11 1.41 13.89
N LYS A 30 6.06 0.08 13.80
CA LYS A 30 5.88 -0.65 12.55
C LYS A 30 4.40 -0.98 12.39
N LEU A 31 3.60 -0.01 11.94
CA LEU A 31 2.23 -0.29 11.53
C LEU A 31 2.29 -1.07 10.21
N PRO A 32 1.77 -2.32 10.15
CA PRO A 32 1.70 -3.04 8.88
C PRO A 32 0.77 -2.27 7.94
N SER A 33 1.28 -1.91 6.77
CA SER A 33 0.51 -1.24 5.73
C SER A 33 -0.28 -2.20 4.84
N VAL A 34 0.02 -3.50 4.93
CA VAL A 34 -0.58 -4.55 4.09
C VAL A 34 -1.19 -5.64 4.97
N TYR A 35 -2.44 -5.98 4.68
CA TYR A 35 -3.13 -7.11 5.29
C TYR A 35 -3.66 -8.04 4.20
N VAL A 36 -3.31 -9.32 4.26
CA VAL A 36 -3.79 -10.33 3.33
C VAL A 36 -4.61 -11.35 4.09
N LYS A 37 -5.85 -11.56 3.68
CA LYS A 37 -6.77 -12.52 4.28
C LYS A 37 -7.52 -13.28 3.20
N LYS A 38 -7.86 -14.53 3.45
CA LYS A 38 -8.80 -15.27 2.61
C LYS A 38 -10.22 -14.77 2.90
N ILE A 39 -11.01 -14.55 1.85
CA ILE A 39 -12.44 -14.27 2.00
C ILE A 39 -13.13 -15.61 2.35
N LYS A 40 -13.84 -15.64 3.48
CA LYS A 40 -14.47 -16.84 4.03
C LYS A 40 -15.31 -17.55 2.97
N ASP A 41 -15.19 -18.88 2.90
CA ASP A 41 -15.95 -19.75 2.00
C ASP A 41 -15.77 -19.45 0.49
N THR A 42 -14.71 -18.73 0.10
CA THR A 42 -14.38 -18.46 -1.30
C THR A 42 -12.91 -18.78 -1.62
N PRO A 43 -12.53 -18.92 -2.90
CA PRO A 43 -11.14 -19.07 -3.30
C PRO A 43 -10.39 -17.73 -3.47
N TYR A 44 -10.95 -16.60 -3.02
CA TYR A 44 -10.41 -15.26 -3.25
C TYR A 44 -9.68 -14.70 -2.03
N LEU A 45 -8.71 -13.82 -2.28
CA LEU A 45 -8.03 -13.06 -1.23
C LEU A 45 -8.54 -11.63 -1.17
N TYR A 46 -8.62 -11.11 0.04
CA TYR A 46 -8.74 -9.71 0.33
C TYR A 46 -7.36 -9.17 0.71
N VAL A 47 -6.86 -8.22 -0.09
CA VAL A 47 -5.56 -7.57 0.09
C VAL A 47 -5.80 -6.09 0.38
N ARG A 48 -5.60 -5.68 1.63
CA ARG A 48 -5.77 -4.30 2.06
C ARG A 48 -4.42 -3.60 2.09
N VAL A 49 -4.29 -2.49 1.38
CA VAL A 49 -3.12 -1.59 1.47
C VAL A 49 -3.59 -0.25 2.04
N SER A 50 -3.22 0.05 3.28
CA SER A 50 -3.63 1.28 3.98
C SER A 50 -2.68 2.47 3.77
N GLY A 51 -1.50 2.23 3.20
CA GLY A 51 -0.50 3.24 2.86
C GLY A 51 0.65 2.63 2.05
N PHE A 52 1.34 3.43 1.24
CA PHE A 52 2.49 2.97 0.44
C PHE A 52 3.82 3.19 1.18
N ASP A 53 4.08 2.36 2.19
CA ASP A 53 5.40 2.29 2.82
C ASP A 53 6.37 1.40 2.03
N LYS A 54 7.65 1.39 2.44
CA LYS A 54 8.75 0.68 1.77
C LYS A 54 8.60 -0.84 1.62
N ASN A 55 7.63 -1.46 2.28
CA ASN A 55 7.43 -2.91 2.30
C ASN A 55 6.22 -3.37 1.49
N VAL A 56 5.36 -2.48 0.98
CA VAL A 56 4.09 -2.86 0.35
C VAL A 56 4.26 -3.93 -0.74
N THR A 57 5.16 -3.70 -1.69
CA THR A 57 5.40 -4.64 -2.80
C THR A 57 5.78 -6.02 -2.28
N LYS A 58 6.68 -6.05 -1.29
CA LYS A 58 7.17 -7.30 -0.68
C LYS A 58 6.04 -8.02 0.06
N SER A 59 5.29 -7.30 0.90
CA SER A 59 4.23 -7.89 1.73
C SER A 59 3.07 -8.42 0.89
N VAL A 60 2.68 -7.73 -0.19
CA VAL A 60 1.67 -8.25 -1.13
C VAL A 60 2.19 -9.51 -1.83
N LEU A 61 3.43 -9.49 -2.33
CA LEU A 61 4.05 -10.64 -2.98
C LEU A 61 4.11 -11.87 -2.05
N GLU A 62 4.53 -11.68 -0.80
CA GLU A 62 4.58 -12.74 0.20
C GLU A 62 3.18 -13.29 0.54
N GLY A 63 2.19 -12.40 0.68
CA GLY A 63 0.80 -12.81 0.91
C GLY A 63 0.22 -13.62 -0.25
N LEU A 64 0.53 -13.26 -1.49
CA LEU A 64 0.13 -14.03 -2.68
C LEU A 64 0.85 -15.39 -2.74
N LYS A 65 2.17 -15.42 -2.48
CA LYS A 65 2.96 -16.67 -2.46
C LYS A 65 2.47 -17.65 -1.39
N ALA A 66 2.05 -17.15 -0.23
CA ALA A 66 1.48 -17.97 0.84
C ALA A 66 0.10 -18.55 0.47
N ASN A 67 -0.53 -18.06 -0.59
CA ASN A 67 -1.87 -18.47 -1.03
C ASN A 67 -1.88 -18.87 -2.52
N PRO A 68 -1.09 -19.90 -2.92
CA PRO A 68 -0.88 -20.24 -4.33
C PRO A 68 -2.14 -20.78 -5.04
N LYS A 69 -3.16 -21.19 -4.27
CA LYS A 69 -4.44 -21.71 -4.79
C LYS A 69 -5.50 -20.61 -4.96
N ALA A 70 -5.18 -19.34 -4.67
CA ALA A 70 -6.10 -18.24 -4.82
C ALA A 70 -6.54 -18.09 -6.29
N LYS A 71 -7.84 -17.92 -6.52
CA LYS A 71 -8.43 -17.75 -7.86
C LYS A 71 -8.58 -16.28 -8.28
N GLY A 72 -8.19 -15.35 -7.41
CA GLY A 72 -8.21 -13.92 -7.66
C GLY A 72 -8.10 -13.13 -6.36
N ILE A 73 -7.97 -11.81 -6.48
CA ILE A 73 -7.88 -10.91 -5.33
C ILE A 73 -8.81 -9.70 -5.44
N VAL A 74 -9.22 -9.21 -4.29
CA VAL A 74 -9.77 -7.86 -4.11
C VAL A 74 -8.68 -7.01 -3.47
N LEU A 75 -8.17 -6.03 -4.22
CA LEU A 75 -7.19 -5.05 -3.75
C LEU A 75 -7.92 -3.82 -3.21
N ASP A 76 -7.93 -3.65 -1.90
CA ASP A 76 -8.61 -2.53 -1.25
C ASP A 76 -7.65 -1.37 -0.93
N LEU A 77 -7.83 -0.26 -1.67
CA LEU A 77 -7.10 0.99 -1.54
C LEU A 77 -7.96 2.13 -0.97
N ARG A 78 -9.17 1.85 -0.45
CA ARG A 78 -10.09 2.86 0.11
C ARG A 78 -9.44 3.61 1.27
N GLY A 79 -9.50 4.94 1.34
CA GLY A 79 -8.90 5.70 2.44
C GLY A 79 -7.37 5.59 2.54
N ASN A 80 -6.70 5.13 1.49
CA ASN A 80 -5.23 5.13 1.40
C ASN A 80 -4.77 6.41 0.67
N PRO A 81 -4.16 7.38 1.37
CA PRO A 81 -3.75 8.67 0.80
C PRO A 81 -2.50 8.59 -0.10
N GLY A 82 -1.96 7.39 -0.30
CA GLY A 82 -0.81 7.14 -1.15
C GLY A 82 0.46 6.85 -0.36
N GLY A 83 1.59 7.40 -0.81
CA GLY A 83 2.92 7.17 -0.25
C GLY A 83 3.99 7.04 -1.33
N LEU A 84 4.90 6.10 -1.16
CA LEU A 84 6.10 5.98 -1.99
C LEU A 84 5.75 5.52 -3.43
N LEU A 85 6.14 6.35 -4.40
CA LEU A 85 5.95 6.08 -5.85
C LEU A 85 6.56 4.75 -6.29
N ASN A 86 7.77 4.42 -5.83
CA ASN A 86 8.45 3.17 -6.20
C ASN A 86 7.68 1.92 -5.70
N GLN A 87 6.87 2.06 -4.66
CA GLN A 87 6.03 0.98 -4.14
C GLN A 87 4.74 0.84 -4.92
N ALA A 88 4.17 1.93 -5.45
CA ALA A 88 3.09 1.87 -6.42
C ALA A 88 3.56 1.16 -7.70
N VAL A 89 4.69 1.58 -8.27
CA VAL A 89 5.31 0.96 -9.44
C VAL A 89 5.62 -0.51 -9.17
N GLY A 90 6.18 -0.84 -8.00
CA GLY A 90 6.48 -2.22 -7.62
C GLY A 90 5.24 -3.10 -7.51
N LEU A 91 4.16 -2.58 -6.89
CA LEU A 91 2.89 -3.29 -6.78
C LEU A 91 2.24 -3.52 -8.15
N SER A 92 2.18 -2.50 -9.01
CA SER A 92 1.64 -2.61 -10.37
C SER A 92 2.41 -3.63 -11.22
N ASN A 93 3.75 -3.67 -11.10
CA ASN A 93 4.61 -4.64 -11.79
C ASN A 93 4.27 -6.10 -11.44
N LEU A 94 3.65 -6.39 -10.29
CA LEU A 94 3.26 -7.77 -9.96
C LEU A 94 2.22 -8.32 -10.94
N PHE A 95 1.44 -7.45 -11.58
CA PHE A 95 0.28 -7.80 -12.40
C PHE A 95 0.42 -7.37 -13.87
N ILE A 96 1.18 -6.30 -14.14
CA ILE A 96 1.36 -5.72 -15.48
C ILE A 96 2.75 -6.05 -16.01
N LYS A 97 2.81 -6.72 -17.16
CA LYS A 97 4.06 -7.24 -17.73
C LYS A 97 4.84 -6.19 -18.52
N GLU A 98 4.16 -5.33 -19.27
CA GLU A 98 4.76 -4.40 -20.22
C GLU A 98 4.02 -3.06 -20.28
N GLY A 99 4.64 -2.05 -20.91
CA GLY A 99 4.09 -0.71 -21.05
C GLY A 99 4.41 0.24 -19.90
N VAL A 100 3.90 1.47 -19.99
CA VAL A 100 4.11 2.54 -19.00
C VAL A 100 3.12 2.36 -17.85
N LEU A 101 3.62 2.36 -16.61
CA LEU A 101 2.80 2.27 -15.40
C LEU A 101 2.40 3.64 -14.88
N VAL A 102 3.32 4.60 -14.97
CA VAL A 102 3.08 6.00 -14.62
C VAL A 102 4.12 6.87 -15.33
N SER A 103 3.71 8.08 -15.71
CA SER A 103 4.60 9.11 -16.22
C SER A 103 4.50 10.36 -15.37
N GLN A 104 5.63 11.03 -15.20
CA GLN A 104 5.72 12.37 -14.63
C GLN A 104 6.04 13.33 -15.76
N LYS A 105 5.22 14.38 -15.90
CA LYS A 105 5.48 15.46 -16.85
C LYS A 105 6.00 16.66 -16.07
N GLY A 106 7.26 17.04 -16.35
CA GLY A 106 7.87 18.21 -15.76
C GLY A 106 7.52 19.48 -16.53
N LYS A 107 8.04 20.62 -16.07
CA LYS A 107 7.85 21.90 -16.77
C LYS A 107 8.63 21.90 -18.08
N ASN A 108 9.82 21.29 -18.06
CA ASN A 108 10.68 21.09 -19.22
C ASN A 108 10.58 19.64 -19.71
N LYS A 109 10.75 19.40 -21.01
CA LYS A 109 10.67 18.04 -21.58
C LYS A 109 11.71 17.08 -20.99
N GLU A 110 12.88 17.59 -20.62
CA GLU A 110 14.00 16.82 -20.06
C GLU A 110 13.69 16.29 -18.65
N GLU A 111 12.71 16.89 -17.96
CA GLU A 111 12.24 16.47 -16.63
C GLU A 111 11.17 15.37 -16.71
N ASN A 112 10.76 14.98 -17.92
CA ASN A 112 9.77 13.92 -18.08
C ASN A 112 10.38 12.57 -17.69
N LEU A 113 9.67 11.83 -16.84
CA LEU A 113 10.07 10.50 -16.41
C LEU A 113 8.95 9.50 -16.72
N GLU A 114 9.32 8.33 -17.24
CA GLU A 114 8.42 7.21 -17.41
C GLU A 114 8.87 6.04 -16.56
N TYR A 115 7.95 5.50 -15.78
CA TYR A 115 8.15 4.27 -15.03
C TYR A 115 7.47 3.14 -15.79
N LYS A 116 8.27 2.27 -16.40
CA LYS A 116 7.80 1.16 -17.23
C LYS A 116 7.72 -0.14 -16.44
N ALA A 117 6.84 -1.02 -16.86
CA ALA A 117 6.83 -2.38 -16.38
C ALA A 117 8.15 -3.08 -16.77
N ASN A 118 8.66 -3.93 -15.88
CA ASN A 118 10.00 -4.51 -15.99
C ASN A 118 10.00 -5.95 -16.57
N GLY A 119 8.88 -6.41 -17.15
CA GLY A 119 8.72 -7.76 -17.67
C GLY A 119 8.44 -8.84 -16.61
N ARG A 120 8.60 -8.53 -15.31
CA ARG A 120 8.43 -9.50 -14.21
C ARG A 120 7.08 -9.33 -13.53
N ALA A 121 6.04 -9.91 -14.14
CA ALA A 121 4.68 -9.93 -13.62
C ALA A 121 4.20 -11.35 -13.30
N PRO A 122 4.54 -11.90 -12.11
CA PRO A 122 4.19 -13.29 -11.75
C PRO A 122 2.68 -13.53 -11.64
N TYR A 123 1.85 -12.48 -11.57
CA TYR A 123 0.40 -12.58 -11.38
C TYR A 123 -0.40 -11.93 -12.54
N THR A 124 0.16 -11.89 -13.74
CA THR A 124 -0.55 -11.42 -14.95
C THR A 124 -1.85 -12.17 -15.26
N ASN A 125 -2.02 -13.40 -14.78
CA ASN A 125 -3.25 -14.19 -15.03
C ASN A 125 -4.18 -14.29 -13.81
N LEU A 126 -3.84 -13.67 -12.68
CA LEU A 126 -4.63 -13.74 -11.44
C LEU A 126 -5.73 -12.66 -11.44
N PRO A 127 -7.02 -12.99 -11.56
CA PRO A 127 -8.09 -11.98 -11.60
C PRO A 127 -8.01 -11.00 -10.42
N ILE A 128 -8.20 -9.70 -10.69
CA ILE A 128 -8.11 -8.64 -9.69
C ILE A 128 -9.29 -7.69 -9.81
N ALA A 129 -9.83 -7.26 -8.67
CA ALA A 129 -10.74 -6.13 -8.56
C ALA A 129 -10.15 -5.12 -7.59
N VAL A 130 -10.18 -3.82 -7.94
CA VAL A 130 -9.62 -2.74 -7.12
C VAL A 130 -10.74 -1.93 -6.48
N LEU A 131 -10.69 -1.72 -5.17
CA LEU A 131 -11.63 -0.86 -4.44
C LEU A 131 -10.95 0.46 -4.10
N VAL A 132 -11.60 1.56 -4.49
CA VAL A 132 -11.17 2.94 -4.20
C VAL A 132 -12.35 3.74 -3.63
N ASN A 133 -12.07 4.86 -2.97
CA ASN A 133 -13.10 5.83 -2.54
C ASN A 133 -12.50 7.24 -2.47
N GLY A 134 -13.26 8.22 -1.96
CA GLY A 134 -12.80 9.61 -1.84
C GLY A 134 -11.57 9.86 -0.94
N GLY A 135 -11.07 8.84 -0.24
CA GLY A 135 -9.81 8.92 0.51
C GLY A 135 -8.64 8.19 -0.18
N SER A 136 -8.84 7.64 -1.38
CA SER A 136 -7.78 7.05 -2.20
C SER A 136 -7.08 8.16 -2.99
N ALA A 137 -5.76 8.31 -2.84
CA ALA A 137 -5.01 9.36 -3.52
C ALA A 137 -3.59 8.93 -3.91
N SER A 138 -2.96 9.67 -4.83
CA SER A 138 -1.54 9.59 -5.20
C SER A 138 -1.13 8.17 -5.60
N ALA A 139 -0.22 7.51 -4.87
CA ALA A 139 0.21 6.14 -5.14
C ALA A 139 -0.95 5.14 -5.30
N SER A 140 -2.07 5.34 -4.59
CA SER A 140 -3.27 4.52 -4.75
C SER A 140 -3.92 4.69 -6.12
N GLU A 141 -4.00 5.93 -6.61
CA GLU A 141 -4.54 6.26 -7.94
C GLU A 141 -3.61 5.77 -9.04
N ILE A 142 -2.28 5.82 -8.84
CA ILE A 142 -1.31 5.25 -9.77
C ILE A 142 -1.55 3.76 -9.97
N VAL A 143 -1.74 2.99 -8.88
CA VAL A 143 -1.98 1.55 -8.98
C VAL A 143 -3.33 1.27 -9.64
N ALA A 144 -4.39 1.96 -9.21
CA ALA A 144 -5.72 1.76 -9.78
C ALA A 144 -5.78 2.13 -11.28
N GLY A 145 -5.21 3.28 -11.66
CA GLY A 145 -5.15 3.75 -13.03
C GLY A 145 -4.29 2.85 -13.92
N ALA A 146 -3.10 2.45 -13.46
CA ALA A 146 -2.25 1.53 -14.22
C ALA A 146 -2.95 0.19 -14.47
N LEU A 147 -3.62 -0.38 -13.47
CA LEU A 147 -4.37 -1.63 -13.66
C LEU A 147 -5.53 -1.44 -14.64
N GLN A 148 -6.29 -0.36 -14.51
CA GLN A 148 -7.41 -0.05 -15.39
C GLN A 148 -6.97 0.15 -16.85
N ASP A 149 -5.96 0.99 -17.10
CA ASP A 149 -5.47 1.32 -18.44
C ASP A 149 -4.91 0.08 -19.16
N HIS A 150 -4.32 -0.83 -18.40
CA HIS A 150 -3.79 -2.10 -18.90
C HIS A 150 -4.82 -3.24 -18.91
N LYS A 151 -6.10 -2.93 -18.64
CA LYS A 151 -7.22 -3.90 -18.62
C LYS A 151 -6.95 -5.10 -17.72
N ARG A 152 -6.38 -4.83 -16.54
CA ARG A 152 -5.90 -5.84 -15.61
C ARG A 152 -6.82 -6.01 -14.41
#